data_AF-A0A550BS82-F1
#
_entry.id   AF-A0A550BS82-F1
#
_cell.length_a   1.000
_cell.length_b   1.000
_cell.length_c   1.000
_cell.angle_alpha   90.00
_cell.angle_beta   90.00
_cell.angle_gamma   90.00
#
_symmetry.space_group_name_H-M   'P 1'
#
loop_
_entity.id
_entity.type
_entity.pdbx_description
1 polymer ?
#
loop_
_entity_poly.entity_id
_entity_poly.type
_entity_poly.pdbx_seq_one_letter_code
_entity_poly.pdbx_strand_id
1 'polypeptide(L)'
;MTTSTFDPQAVLQQLKLAQPTIQAGKVFESDWKTAVTKRKETWKKNQPRDSSTNIAQLEWAAEVVQYVTHLHELVAIHGNSKNKDTVKLLPKTVPLLGPHFTPPPYVYQRLREAYPAITPTTLYIKPIHVVHPLFYPSLGARCPVCTADDVHWHGWVNTGPRDVHGLQREETAIGYQLRCDSCKAAKSKQYCYAATSKEFWGNA
;
A
#
# COMPACT_ATOMS: atom_id res chain seq x y z
N MET A 1 8.72 -5.34 14.63
CA MET A 1 7.89 -4.68 13.60
C MET A 1 6.44 -4.75 14.05
N THR A 2 5.71 -3.63 14.05
CA THR A 2 4.28 -3.62 14.36
C THR A 2 3.52 -4.34 13.24
N THR A 3 2.73 -5.34 13.61
CA THR A 3 1.89 -6.10 12.68
C THR A 3 0.43 -5.73 12.91
N SER A 4 -0.29 -5.50 11.83
CA SER A 4 -1.70 -5.12 11.87
C SER A 4 -2.55 -6.10 11.09
N THR A 5 -3.55 -6.69 11.74
CA THR A 5 -4.57 -7.47 11.04
C THR A 5 -5.46 -6.53 10.23
N PHE A 6 -5.61 -6.81 8.94
CA PHE A 6 -6.36 -5.98 8.01
C PHE A 6 -7.54 -6.75 7.43
N ASP A 7 -8.72 -6.47 7.96
CA ASP A 7 -10.01 -6.90 7.41
C ASP A 7 -10.55 -5.78 6.51
N PRO A 8 -10.52 -5.96 5.17
CA PRO A 8 -10.95 -4.91 4.24
C PRO A 8 -12.38 -4.44 4.48
N GLN A 9 -13.29 -5.35 4.85
CA GLN A 9 -14.69 -5.01 5.07
C GLN A 9 -14.86 -4.18 6.32
N ALA A 10 -14.25 -4.59 7.44
CA ALA A 10 -14.33 -3.86 8.69
C ALA A 10 -13.71 -2.45 8.57
N VAL A 11 -12.53 -2.36 7.94
CA VAL A 11 -11.85 -1.08 7.71
C VAL A 11 -12.67 -0.17 6.81
N LEU A 12 -13.17 -0.67 5.68
CA LEU A 12 -13.98 0.12 4.76
C LEU A 12 -15.26 0.65 5.42
N GLN A 13 -15.96 -0.18 6.21
CA GLN A 13 -17.14 0.28 6.95
C GLN A 13 -16.79 1.37 7.97
N GLN A 14 -15.69 1.21 8.71
CA GLN A 14 -15.24 2.23 9.66
C GLN A 14 -14.92 3.56 8.95
N LEU A 15 -14.20 3.53 7.82
CA LEU A 15 -13.86 4.73 7.04
C LEU A 15 -15.08 5.38 6.39
N LYS A 16 -16.04 4.56 5.95
CA LYS A 16 -17.33 5.03 5.42
C LYS A 16 -18.14 5.77 6.48
N LEU A 17 -18.18 5.25 7.70
CA LEU A 17 -18.87 5.89 8.83
C LEU A 17 -18.15 7.16 9.31
N ALA A 18 -16.85 7.28 9.07
CA ALA A 18 -16.09 8.49 9.37
C ALA A 18 -16.34 9.65 8.38
N GLN A 19 -17.10 9.42 7.29
CA GLN A 19 -17.44 10.46 6.32
C GLN A 19 -18.48 11.44 6.91
N PRO A 20 -18.47 12.72 6.49
CA PRO A 20 -19.30 13.76 7.09
C PRO A 20 -20.81 13.54 6.88
N THR A 21 -21.20 12.81 5.83
CA THR A 21 -22.60 12.50 5.54
C THR A 21 -22.75 11.07 5.03
N ILE A 22 -23.96 10.53 5.15
CA ILE A 22 -24.31 9.20 4.60
C ILE A 22 -24.04 9.15 3.09
N GLN A 23 -24.35 10.23 2.36
CA GLN A 23 -24.14 10.30 0.92
C GLN A 23 -22.65 10.31 0.58
N ALA A 24 -21.84 11.09 1.32
CA ALA A 24 -20.37 11.07 1.16
C ALA A 24 -19.80 9.67 1.46
N GLY A 25 -20.34 8.97 2.48
CA GLY A 25 -19.99 7.58 2.77
C GLY A 25 -20.26 6.62 1.60
N LYS A 26 -21.41 6.75 0.93
CA LYS A 26 -21.74 5.93 -0.26
C LYS A 26 -20.82 6.20 -1.44
N VAL A 27 -20.52 7.48 -1.71
CA VAL A 27 -19.59 7.87 -2.78
C VAL A 27 -18.18 7.34 -2.47
N PHE A 28 -17.71 7.52 -1.24
CA PHE A 28 -16.42 7.00 -0.79
C PHE A 28 -16.28 5.49 -1.01
N GLU A 29 -17.31 4.71 -0.62
CA GLU A 29 -17.31 3.27 -0.83
C GLU A 29 -17.24 2.88 -2.32
N SER A 30 -17.98 3.60 -3.18
CA SER A 30 -17.96 3.39 -4.62
C SER A 30 -16.59 3.68 -5.24
N ASP A 31 -16.01 4.82 -4.88
CA ASP A 31 -14.70 5.26 -5.37
C ASP A 31 -13.60 4.31 -4.90
N TRP A 32 -13.69 3.85 -3.65
CA TRP A 32 -12.80 2.86 -3.07
C TRP A 32 -12.80 1.56 -3.88
N LYS A 33 -13.98 0.95 -4.09
CA LYS A 33 -14.13 -0.29 -4.86
C LYS A 33 -13.64 -0.14 -6.30
N THR A 34 -13.88 1.02 -6.91
CA THR A 34 -13.39 1.34 -8.25
C THR A 34 -11.87 1.40 -8.29
N ALA A 35 -11.24 2.08 -7.31
CA ALA A 35 -9.79 2.18 -7.21
C ALA A 35 -9.13 0.81 -6.97
N VAL A 36 -9.68 0.00 -6.07
CA VAL A 36 -9.22 -1.38 -5.80
C VAL A 36 -9.31 -2.24 -7.06
N THR A 37 -10.46 -2.22 -7.74
CA THR A 37 -10.68 -3.01 -8.96
C THR A 37 -9.70 -2.60 -10.06
N LYS A 38 -9.57 -1.29 -10.31
CA LYS A 38 -8.63 -0.77 -11.31
C LYS A 38 -7.19 -1.19 -11.01
N ARG A 39 -6.78 -1.14 -9.75
CA ARG A 39 -5.44 -1.53 -9.31
C ARG A 39 -5.20 -3.03 -9.51
N LYS A 40 -6.16 -3.86 -9.08
CA LYS A 40 -6.13 -5.31 -9.29
C LYS A 40 -5.96 -5.68 -10.77
N GLU A 41 -6.78 -5.09 -11.65
CA GLU A 41 -6.69 -5.36 -13.10
C GLU A 41 -5.38 -4.85 -13.71
N THR A 42 -4.89 -3.69 -13.26
CA THR A 42 -3.59 -3.16 -13.70
C THR A 42 -2.46 -4.11 -13.32
N TRP A 43 -2.45 -4.60 -12.08
CA TRP A 43 -1.44 -5.56 -11.62
C TRP A 43 -1.55 -6.86 -12.39
N LYS A 44 -2.75 -7.44 -12.51
CA LYS A 44 -2.99 -8.66 -13.28
C LYS A 44 -2.46 -8.57 -14.72
N LYS A 45 -2.62 -7.43 -15.38
CA LYS A 45 -2.11 -7.19 -16.73
C LYS A 45 -0.58 -7.09 -16.79
N ASN A 46 0.04 -6.51 -15.77
CA ASN A 46 1.46 -6.18 -15.75
C ASN A 46 2.33 -7.22 -15.05
N GLN A 47 1.74 -8.28 -14.48
CA GLN A 47 2.50 -9.33 -13.83
C GLN A 47 3.39 -10.10 -14.84
N PRO A 48 4.57 -10.56 -14.40
CA PRO A 48 5.39 -11.48 -15.19
C PRO A 48 4.60 -12.73 -15.60
N ARG A 49 4.89 -13.29 -16.78
CA ARG A 49 4.17 -14.45 -17.32
C ARG A 49 4.21 -15.68 -16.42
N ASP A 50 5.24 -15.82 -15.59
CA ASP A 50 5.44 -16.95 -14.67
C ASP A 50 4.92 -16.67 -13.25
N SER A 51 4.20 -15.56 -13.05
CA SER A 51 3.62 -15.21 -11.75
C SER A 51 2.46 -16.14 -11.40
N SER A 52 2.64 -17.01 -10.40
CA SER A 52 1.57 -17.80 -9.79
C SER A 52 0.74 -17.01 -8.76
N THR A 53 0.72 -15.68 -8.87
CA THR A 53 0.07 -14.85 -7.84
C THR A 53 -1.44 -15.07 -7.86
N ASN A 54 -1.94 -15.51 -6.72
CA ASN A 54 -3.35 -15.70 -6.46
C ASN A 54 -4.14 -14.38 -6.62
N ILE A 55 -5.27 -14.40 -7.35
CA ILE A 55 -6.12 -13.21 -7.55
C ILE A 55 -6.61 -12.64 -6.21
N ALA A 56 -6.91 -13.50 -5.23
CA ALA A 56 -7.31 -13.06 -3.89
C ALA A 56 -6.18 -12.31 -3.16
N GLN A 57 -4.92 -12.67 -3.41
CA GLN A 57 -3.75 -11.92 -2.91
C GLN A 57 -3.70 -10.52 -3.52
N LEU A 58 -3.93 -10.40 -4.84
CA LEU A 58 -3.92 -9.10 -5.52
C LEU A 58 -5.05 -8.20 -5.05
N GLU A 59 -6.25 -8.76 -4.85
CA GLU A 59 -7.40 -8.02 -4.35
C GLU A 59 -7.16 -7.52 -2.92
N TRP A 60 -6.75 -8.41 -2.01
CA TRP A 60 -6.45 -8.03 -0.63
C TRP A 60 -5.30 -7.03 -0.53
N ALA A 61 -4.25 -7.18 -1.34
CA ALA A 61 -3.17 -6.19 -1.39
C ALA A 61 -3.64 -4.84 -1.97
N ALA A 62 -4.56 -4.83 -2.93
CA ALA A 62 -5.08 -3.60 -3.50
C ALA A 62 -5.92 -2.81 -2.49
N GLU A 63 -6.66 -3.52 -1.62
CA GLU A 63 -7.37 -2.97 -0.46
C GLU A 63 -6.40 -2.32 0.55
N VAL A 64 -5.32 -3.02 0.92
CA VAL A 64 -4.27 -2.47 1.80
C VAL A 64 -3.64 -1.22 1.18
N VAL A 65 -3.30 -1.25 -0.11
CA VAL A 65 -2.74 -0.09 -0.82
C VAL A 65 -3.72 1.07 -0.85
N GLN A 66 -5.02 0.80 -1.06
CA GLN A 66 -6.03 1.85 -1.06
C GLN A 66 -6.15 2.50 0.31
N TYR A 67 -6.09 1.71 1.38
CA TYR A 67 -6.05 2.19 2.75
C TYR A 67 -4.83 3.08 3.03
N VAL A 68 -3.62 2.64 2.67
CA VAL A 68 -2.41 3.45 2.89
C VAL A 68 -2.44 4.73 2.05
N THR A 69 -2.97 4.67 0.84
CA THR A 69 -3.18 5.85 -0.01
C THR A 69 -4.11 6.86 0.68
N HIS A 70 -5.25 6.38 1.20
CA HIS A 70 -6.20 7.21 1.93
C HIS A 70 -5.59 7.84 3.18
N LEU A 71 -4.85 7.07 4.00
CA LEU A 71 -4.15 7.60 5.16
C LEU A 71 -3.17 8.72 4.76
N HIS A 72 -2.39 8.47 3.72
CA HIS A 72 -1.42 9.45 3.23
C HIS A 72 -2.11 10.72 2.75
N GLU A 73 -3.21 10.64 2.01
CA GLU A 73 -3.97 11.81 1.56
C GLU A 73 -4.51 12.67 2.71
N LEU A 74 -4.91 12.04 3.82
CA LEU A 74 -5.38 12.75 5.02
C LEU A 74 -4.27 13.57 5.68
N VAL A 75 -3.04 13.05 5.71
CA VAL A 75 -1.91 13.71 6.38
C VAL A 75 -1.01 14.50 5.43
N ALA A 76 -1.09 14.27 4.12
CA ALA A 76 -0.26 14.91 3.13
C ALA A 76 -0.63 16.40 2.96
N ILE A 77 0.41 17.22 2.91
CA ILE A 77 0.30 18.61 2.49
C ILE A 77 0.47 18.63 0.97
N HIS A 78 -0.54 19.12 0.26
CA HIS A 78 -0.46 19.25 -1.19
C HIS A 78 0.71 20.16 -1.57
N GLY A 79 1.49 19.82 -2.60
CA GLY A 79 2.70 20.58 -2.98
C GLY A 79 2.44 22.06 -3.30
N ASN A 80 1.22 22.38 -3.73
CA ASN A 80 0.76 23.75 -3.99
C ASN A 80 0.14 24.46 -2.77
N SER A 81 0.16 23.83 -1.58
CA SER A 81 -0.32 24.47 -0.36
C SER A 81 0.56 25.68 -0.02
N LYS A 82 -0.08 26.82 0.24
CA LYS A 82 0.62 28.03 0.71
C LYS A 82 1.16 27.86 2.14
N ASN A 83 0.54 26.96 2.92
CA ASN A 83 0.96 26.64 4.27
C ASN A 83 1.65 25.28 4.28
N LYS A 84 2.96 25.29 3.97
CA LYS A 84 3.80 24.08 3.94
C LYS A 84 4.17 23.57 5.34
N ASP A 85 4.07 24.42 6.35
CA ASP A 85 4.45 24.10 7.74
C ASP A 85 3.28 23.55 8.58
N THR A 86 2.07 23.48 8.02
CA THR A 86 0.90 22.99 8.76
C THR A 86 0.88 21.48 8.83
N VAL A 87 1.12 20.93 10.02
CA VAL A 87 0.97 19.50 10.29
C VAL A 87 -0.51 19.11 10.21
N LYS A 88 -0.87 18.22 9.29
CA LYS A 88 -2.19 17.59 9.27
C LYS A 88 -2.16 16.33 10.13
N LEU A 89 -3.01 16.31 11.14
CA LEU A 89 -3.15 15.15 12.03
C LEU A 89 -4.21 14.19 11.51
N LEU A 90 -3.97 12.89 11.68
CA LEU A 90 -4.93 11.87 11.33
C LEU A 90 -6.15 11.95 12.27
N PRO A 91 -7.40 11.88 11.77
CA PRO A 91 -8.58 11.83 12.62
C PRO A 91 -8.56 10.60 13.53
N LYS A 92 -8.96 10.76 14.80
CA LYS A 92 -8.98 9.67 15.80
C LYS A 92 -9.87 8.49 15.43
N THR A 93 -10.85 8.72 14.54
CA THR A 93 -11.79 7.70 14.06
C THR A 93 -11.18 6.78 13.00
N VAL A 94 -10.05 7.17 12.41
CA VAL A 94 -9.36 6.38 11.39
C VAL A 94 -8.37 5.45 12.11
N PRO A 95 -8.45 4.12 11.88
CA PRO A 95 -7.53 3.19 12.52
C PRO A 95 -6.12 3.46 12.00
N LEU A 96 -5.09 3.27 12.84
CA LEU A 96 -3.69 3.34 12.46
C LEU A 96 -3.13 1.92 12.31
N LEU A 97 -3.03 1.44 11.07
CA LEU A 97 -2.58 0.09 10.73
C LEU A 97 -1.32 0.18 9.85
N GLY A 98 -0.44 -0.82 9.97
CA GLY A 98 0.78 -0.96 9.16
C GLY A 98 2.07 -0.81 9.98
N PRO A 99 3.25 -0.81 9.31
CA PRO A 99 3.47 -1.01 7.86
C PRO A 99 3.32 -2.47 7.41
N HIS A 100 3.30 -3.43 8.34
CA HIS A 100 3.15 -4.85 8.06
C HIS A 100 1.70 -5.29 8.29
N PHE A 101 1.03 -5.73 7.23
CA PHE A 101 -0.37 -6.11 7.25
C PHE A 101 -0.51 -7.62 7.11
N THR A 102 -1.41 -8.22 7.89
CA THR A 102 -1.76 -9.65 7.81
C THR A 102 -3.24 -9.81 7.52
N PRO A 103 -3.65 -10.79 6.70
CA PRO A 103 -5.07 -11.07 6.53
C PRO A 103 -5.72 -11.52 7.85
N PRO A 104 -7.05 -11.41 7.98
CA PRO A 104 -7.76 -11.91 9.15
C PRO A 104 -7.53 -13.42 9.29
N PRO A 105 -7.15 -13.91 10.47
CA PRO A 105 -7.03 -15.34 10.72
C PRO A 105 -8.37 -16.06 10.47
N TYR A 106 -8.32 -17.30 9.98
CA TYR A 106 -9.52 -18.12 9.77
C TYR A 106 -10.38 -18.29 11.04
N VAL A 107 -9.76 -18.31 12.22
CA VAL A 107 -10.48 -18.34 13.50
C VAL A 107 -11.47 -17.18 13.65
N TYR A 108 -11.20 -16.01 13.06
CA TYR A 108 -12.14 -14.88 13.08
C TYR A 108 -13.35 -15.12 12.18
N GLN A 109 -13.20 -15.87 11.08
CA GLN A 109 -14.33 -16.25 10.23
C GLN A 109 -15.27 -17.20 10.97
N ARG A 110 -14.72 -18.15 11.74
CA ARG A 110 -15.52 -19.08 12.57
C ARG A 110 -16.31 -18.39 13.69
N LEU A 111 -15.90 -17.19 14.10
CA LEU A 111 -16.66 -16.40 15.07
C LEU A 111 -17.84 -15.66 14.41
N ARG A 112 -17.81 -15.44 13.09
CA ARG A 112 -18.85 -14.73 12.34
C ARG A 112 -19.85 -15.70 11.70
N GLU A 113 -19.39 -16.89 11.32
CA GLU A 113 -20.18 -17.90 10.62
C GLU A 113 -19.97 -19.26 11.29
N ALA A 114 -21.05 -20.02 11.48
CA ALA A 114 -20.99 -21.35 12.11
C ALA A 114 -20.17 -22.35 11.27
N TYR A 115 -20.22 -22.22 9.93
CA TYR A 115 -19.54 -23.08 8.97
C TYR A 115 -18.96 -22.25 7.82
N PRO A 116 -17.87 -21.49 8.04
CA PRO A 116 -17.30 -20.65 7.00
C PRO A 116 -16.65 -21.51 5.93
N ALA A 117 -16.96 -21.22 4.66
CA ALA A 117 -16.42 -21.94 3.52
C ALA A 117 -14.88 -21.85 3.51
N ILE A 118 -14.21 -23.01 3.50
CA ILE A 118 -12.75 -23.07 3.40
C ILE A 118 -12.39 -23.01 1.93
N THR A 119 -12.03 -21.83 1.45
CA THR A 119 -11.48 -21.66 0.11
C THR A 119 -9.96 -21.51 0.21
N PRO A 120 -9.15 -22.46 -0.32
CA PRO A 120 -7.69 -22.40 -0.21
C PRO A 120 -7.10 -21.07 -0.70
N THR A 121 -7.68 -20.49 -1.76
CA THR A 121 -7.21 -19.22 -2.32
C THR A 121 -7.37 -18.03 -1.35
N THR A 122 -8.34 -18.03 -0.45
CA THR A 122 -8.48 -16.96 0.55
C THR A 122 -7.79 -17.30 1.87
N LEU A 123 -7.53 -18.58 2.12
CA LEU A 123 -6.84 -19.06 3.33
C LEU A 123 -5.33 -18.81 3.30
N TYR A 124 -4.70 -18.90 2.11
CA TYR A 124 -3.26 -18.76 1.93
C TYR A 124 -2.84 -17.36 1.46
N ILE A 125 -3.59 -16.31 1.85
CA ILE A 125 -3.16 -14.93 1.61
C ILE A 125 -1.90 -14.68 2.47
N LYS A 126 -0.81 -14.30 1.82
CA LYS A 126 0.45 -13.94 2.46
C LYS A 126 0.35 -12.53 3.05
N PRO A 127 0.96 -12.26 4.21
CA PRO A 127 1.13 -10.91 4.71
C PRO A 127 1.80 -9.99 3.69
N ILE A 128 1.57 -8.68 3.82
CA ILE A 128 2.21 -7.67 2.98
C ILE A 128 2.93 -6.63 3.84
N HIS A 129 4.20 -6.42 3.53
CA HIS A 129 4.98 -5.32 4.06
C HIS A 129 4.92 -4.13 3.11
N VAL A 130 4.43 -2.99 3.60
CA VAL A 130 4.28 -1.77 2.81
C VAL A 130 5.44 -0.81 3.09
N VAL A 131 6.22 -0.50 2.06
CA VAL A 131 7.27 0.52 2.12
C VAL A 131 6.74 1.81 1.51
N HIS A 132 6.38 2.78 2.36
CA HIS A 132 5.73 4.04 1.98
C HIS A 132 6.23 5.19 2.86
N PRO A 133 6.35 6.44 2.36
CA PRO A 133 6.81 7.61 3.15
C PRO A 133 6.02 7.86 4.44
N LEU A 134 4.74 7.48 4.45
CA LEU A 134 3.90 7.53 5.67
C LEU A 134 4.52 6.76 6.85
N PHE A 135 5.11 5.59 6.60
CA PHE A 135 5.69 4.73 7.63
C PHE A 135 7.21 4.92 7.77
N TYR A 136 7.85 5.37 6.70
CA TYR A 136 9.30 5.52 6.60
C TYR A 136 9.67 6.91 6.03
N PRO A 137 9.41 8.00 6.77
CA PRO A 137 9.56 9.36 6.26
C PRO A 137 11.00 9.71 5.87
N SER A 138 12.00 9.04 6.45
CA SER A 138 13.41 9.26 6.17
C SER A 138 13.93 8.58 4.89
N LEU A 139 13.23 7.57 4.35
CA LEU A 139 13.73 6.78 3.20
C LEU A 139 13.79 7.55 1.87
N GLY A 140 13.16 8.72 1.79
CA GLY A 140 13.12 9.54 0.57
C GLY A 140 13.83 10.89 0.72
N ALA A 141 14.75 11.04 1.68
CA ALA A 141 15.50 12.28 1.87
C ALA A 141 16.58 12.49 0.78
N ARG A 142 17.13 11.39 0.26
CA ARG A 142 18.20 11.40 -0.76
C ARG A 142 18.01 10.30 -1.77
N CYS A 143 18.58 10.50 -2.96
CA CYS A 143 18.66 9.46 -3.96
C CYS A 143 19.65 8.38 -3.49
N PRO A 144 19.25 7.10 -3.43
CA PRO A 144 20.17 6.03 -3.05
C PRO A 144 21.31 5.82 -4.06
N VAL A 145 21.17 6.32 -5.30
CA VAL A 145 22.17 6.10 -6.35
C VAL A 145 23.15 7.27 -6.48
N CYS A 146 22.65 8.50 -6.60
CA CYS A 146 23.49 9.67 -6.81
C CYS A 146 23.65 10.57 -5.58
N THR A 147 23.01 10.23 -4.45
CA THR A 147 23.02 10.99 -3.18
C THR A 147 22.43 12.38 -3.23
N ALA A 148 21.89 12.81 -4.38
CA ALA A 148 21.24 14.12 -4.53
C ALA A 148 19.94 14.21 -3.71
N ASP A 149 19.64 15.43 -3.27
CA ASP A 149 18.43 15.74 -2.50
C ASP A 149 17.19 15.98 -3.41
N ASP A 150 17.36 16.05 -4.74
CA ASP A 150 16.27 16.26 -5.72
C ASP A 150 15.47 14.97 -5.97
N VAL A 151 14.81 14.48 -4.92
CA VAL A 151 14.00 13.28 -4.94
C VAL A 151 12.56 13.56 -4.53
N HIS A 152 11.62 12.85 -5.17
CA HIS A 152 10.21 12.92 -4.82
C HIS A 152 9.54 11.56 -4.98
N TRP A 153 8.60 11.29 -4.09
CA TRP A 153 7.76 10.10 -4.12
C TRP A 153 6.72 10.21 -5.25
N HIS A 154 6.58 9.16 -6.06
CA HIS A 154 5.78 9.16 -7.29
C HIS A 154 5.01 7.83 -7.49
N GLY A 155 3.90 7.68 -6.77
CA GLY A 155 2.94 6.61 -7.02
C GLY A 155 3.38 5.22 -6.57
N TRP A 156 2.44 4.28 -6.64
CA TRP A 156 2.66 2.87 -6.37
C TRP A 156 3.26 2.16 -7.58
N VAL A 157 3.93 1.03 -7.34
CA VAL A 157 4.34 0.12 -8.41
C VAL A 157 3.14 -0.46 -9.17
N ASN A 158 3.27 -0.55 -10.49
CA ASN A 158 2.22 -1.05 -11.38
C ASN A 158 2.25 -2.56 -11.62
N THR A 159 3.24 -3.27 -11.09
CA THR A 159 3.39 -4.74 -11.20
C THR A 159 2.79 -5.50 -10.02
N GLY A 160 2.33 -4.78 -8.99
CA GLY A 160 1.79 -5.35 -7.75
C GLY A 160 2.86 -5.72 -6.71
N PRO A 161 2.44 -6.37 -5.62
CA PRO A 161 3.35 -6.88 -4.59
C PRO A 161 4.28 -7.93 -5.19
N ARG A 162 5.52 -7.97 -4.68
CA ARG A 162 6.50 -9.02 -5.00
C ARG A 162 6.60 -10.01 -3.84
N ASP A 163 6.85 -11.27 -4.14
CA ASP A 163 7.18 -12.26 -3.12
C ASP A 163 8.54 -11.94 -2.47
N VAL A 164 8.59 -12.09 -1.15
CA VAL A 164 9.80 -11.99 -0.34
C VAL A 164 9.80 -13.13 0.68
N HIS A 165 10.98 -13.69 0.93
CA HIS A 165 11.13 -14.72 1.95
C HIS A 165 11.16 -14.06 3.33
N GLY A 166 10.09 -14.27 4.11
CA GLY A 166 10.08 -13.93 5.52
C GLY A 166 10.81 -14.98 6.34
N LEU A 167 11.21 -14.62 7.55
CA LEU A 167 11.93 -15.53 8.45
C LEU A 167 11.06 -16.69 8.97
N GLN A 168 9.76 -16.44 9.13
CA GLN A 168 8.80 -17.40 9.73
C GLN A 168 7.78 -17.93 8.75
N ARG A 169 7.47 -17.17 7.70
CA ARG A 169 6.49 -17.49 6.67
C ARG A 169 6.80 -16.73 5.41
N GLU A 170 6.25 -17.21 4.30
CA GLU A 170 6.27 -16.48 3.04
C GLU A 170 5.48 -15.18 3.17
N GLU A 171 6.06 -14.09 2.66
CA GLU A 171 5.49 -12.75 2.75
C GLU A 171 5.55 -12.08 1.38
N THR A 172 4.86 -10.95 1.26
CA THR A 172 4.94 -10.08 0.08
C THR A 172 5.37 -8.69 0.51
N ALA A 173 5.98 -7.95 -0.41
CA ALA A 173 6.34 -6.56 -0.20
C ALA A 173 5.84 -5.68 -1.34
N ILE A 174 5.37 -4.49 -1.01
CA ILE A 174 5.02 -3.48 -2.00
C ILE A 174 5.60 -2.12 -1.61
N GLY A 175 6.16 -1.44 -2.60
CA GLY A 175 6.82 -0.16 -2.42
C GLY A 175 6.10 0.96 -3.16
N TYR A 176 6.14 2.15 -2.57
CA TYR A 176 5.97 3.39 -3.31
C TYR A 176 7.24 3.67 -4.14
N GLN A 177 7.10 4.39 -5.24
CA GLN A 177 8.24 4.67 -6.12
C GLN A 177 8.88 6.01 -5.74
N LEU A 178 10.21 6.04 -5.63
CA LEU A 178 11.01 7.26 -5.53
C LEU A 178 11.49 7.65 -6.93
N ARG A 179 11.43 8.94 -7.28
CA ARG A 179 12.02 9.51 -8.49
C ARG A 179 13.11 10.48 -8.13
N CYS A 180 14.19 10.49 -8.91
CA CYS A 180 15.30 11.43 -8.77
C CYS A 180 15.41 12.29 -10.04
N ASP A 181 15.25 13.61 -9.88
CA ASP A 181 15.33 14.54 -11.00
C ASP A 181 16.77 14.75 -11.47
N SER A 182 17.77 14.68 -10.58
CA SER A 182 19.18 14.73 -10.99
C SER A 182 19.57 13.49 -11.83
N CYS A 183 19.12 12.28 -11.45
CA CYS A 183 19.32 11.08 -12.28
C CYS A 183 18.61 11.18 -13.64
N LYS A 184 17.42 11.79 -13.66
CA LYS A 184 16.67 12.05 -14.90
C LYS A 184 17.42 13.03 -15.80
N ALA A 185 17.96 14.12 -15.24
CA ALA A 185 18.75 15.11 -15.96
C ALA A 185 20.06 14.52 -16.51
N ALA A 186 20.71 13.65 -15.74
CA ALA A 186 21.90 12.90 -16.15
C ALA A 186 21.63 11.82 -17.20
N LYS A 187 20.38 11.68 -17.69
CA LYS A 187 19.94 10.65 -18.64
C LYS A 187 20.30 9.23 -18.17
N SER A 188 20.28 8.99 -16.84
CA SER A 188 20.42 7.64 -16.30
C SER A 188 19.31 6.74 -16.86
N LYS A 189 19.66 5.49 -17.20
CA LYS A 189 18.68 4.48 -17.67
C LYS A 189 17.57 4.24 -16.64
N GLN A 190 17.86 4.43 -15.36
CA GLN A 190 16.91 4.32 -14.27
C GLN A 190 16.99 5.56 -13.39
N TYR A 191 15.86 6.26 -13.25
CA TYR A 191 15.67 7.42 -12.38
C TYR A 191 14.44 7.26 -11.47
N CYS A 192 13.76 6.12 -11.56
CA CYS A 192 12.61 5.74 -10.75
C CYS A 192 12.89 4.38 -10.10
N TYR A 193 12.74 4.33 -8.78
CA TYR A 193 13.11 3.19 -7.95
C TYR A 193 11.91 2.81 -7.11
N ALA A 194 11.45 1.56 -7.21
CA ALA A 194 10.49 1.08 -6.23
C ALA A 194 11.20 0.90 -4.89
N ALA A 195 10.60 1.34 -3.79
CA ALA A 195 11.20 1.17 -2.46
C ALA A 195 11.34 -0.29 -2.01
N THR A 196 10.89 -1.24 -2.83
CA THR A 196 11.09 -2.68 -2.65
C THR A 196 12.02 -3.29 -3.70
N SER A 197 12.61 -2.50 -4.61
CA SER A 197 13.54 -3.03 -5.63
C SER A 197 14.96 -3.17 -5.07
N LYS A 198 15.75 -4.06 -5.66
CA LYS A 198 17.14 -4.27 -5.24
C LYS A 198 17.97 -3.00 -5.43
N GLU A 199 17.72 -2.25 -6.51
CA GLU A 199 18.45 -1.04 -6.86
C GLU A 199 18.25 0.07 -5.83
N PHE A 200 17.07 0.13 -5.20
CA PHE A 200 16.80 1.08 -4.13
C PHE A 200 17.67 0.81 -2.89
N TRP A 201 17.85 -0.47 -2.51
CA TRP A 201 18.57 -0.87 -1.31
C TRP A 201 20.05 -1.22 -1.54
N GLY A 202 20.47 -1.39 -2.80
CA GLY A 202 21.83 -1.83 -3.13
C GLY A 202 22.91 -0.77 -2.92
N ASN A 203 22.53 0.50 -2.79
CA ASN A 203 23.42 1.65 -2.63
C ASN A 203 23.00 2.58 -1.47
N ALA A 204 22.01 2.15 -0.67
CA ALA A 204 21.46 2.93 0.46
C ALA A 204 22.29 2.78 1.73
#